data_AF-A0A6C0CXY3-F1
#
_entry.id   AF-A0A6C0CXY3-F1
#
_cell.length_a   1.000
_cell.length_b   1.000
_cell.length_c   1.000
_cell.angle_alpha   90.00
_cell.angle_beta   90.00
_cell.angle_gamma   90.00
#
_symmetry.space_group_name_H-M   'P 1'
#
loop_
_entity.id
_entity.type
_entity.pdbx_description
1 polymer ?
#
loop_
_entity_poly.entity_id
_entity_poly.type
_entity_poly.pdbx_seq_one_letter_code
_entity_poly.pdbx_strand_id
1 'polypeptide(L)'
;MNNEQFEHIKLFLNKCKIPVNTFGELDGMLIPRELFLDNEIYKSVKEEISILKQIFNSSYLTSLQSTAEENQKWPLLNLVRQVLKSCHFKMTPKRVSSGYTKDGKKIYKRMFIIEKLNQTKSSGPNVSSLESSSTDIISS
;
A
#
# COMPACT_ATOMS: atom_id res chain seq x y z
N MET A 1 -9.14 12.27 4.27
CA MET A 1 -8.99 11.42 5.46
C MET A 1 -9.21 12.28 6.67
N ASN A 2 -10.05 11.86 7.62
CA ASN A 2 -10.29 12.61 8.86
C ASN A 2 -9.18 12.32 9.90
N ASN A 3 -9.17 13.06 11.01
CA ASN A 3 -8.13 12.93 12.05
C ASN A 3 -8.18 11.58 12.78
N GLU A 4 -9.36 11.00 12.96
CA GLU A 4 -9.53 9.70 13.63
C GLU A 4 -8.97 8.55 12.78
N GLN A 5 -9.30 8.52 11.49
CA GLN A 5 -8.72 7.59 10.51
C GLN A 5 -7.19 7.71 10.48
N PHE A 6 -6.68 8.94 10.58
CA PHE A 6 -5.24 9.17 10.65
C PHE A 6 -4.60 8.51 11.87
N GLU A 7 -5.15 8.69 13.07
CA GLU A 7 -4.59 8.10 14.28
C GLU A 7 -4.60 6.57 14.25
N HIS A 8 -5.65 5.95 13.69
CA HIS A 8 -5.68 4.50 13.48
C HIS A 8 -4.61 4.02 12.49
N ILE A 9 -4.42 4.73 11.37
CA ILE A 9 -3.37 4.38 10.39
C ILE A 9 -1.98 4.55 11.01
N LYS A 10 -1.78 5.61 11.78
CA LYS A 10 -0.54 5.88 12.52
C LYS A 10 -0.25 4.77 13.53
N LEU A 11 -1.24 4.36 14.32
CA LEU A 11 -1.12 3.24 15.25
C LEU A 11 -0.73 1.95 14.53
N PHE A 12 -1.39 1.66 13.41
CA PHE A 12 -1.07 0.51 12.55
C PHE A 12 0.38 0.54 12.06
N LEU A 13 0.84 1.66 11.48
CA LEU A 13 2.21 1.81 10.98
C LEU A 13 3.25 1.65 12.11
N ASN A 14 2.98 2.23 13.28
CA ASN A 14 3.84 2.08 14.46
C ASN A 14 3.93 0.60 14.90
N LYS A 15 2.82 -0.15 14.88
CA LYS A 15 2.84 -1.61 15.14
C LYS A 15 3.63 -2.38 14.08
N CYS A 16 3.61 -1.94 12.82
CA CYS A 16 4.47 -2.46 11.75
C CYS A 16 5.96 -2.09 11.89
N LYS A 17 6.38 -1.48 13.00
CA LYS A 17 7.75 -0.96 13.23
C LYS A 17 8.16 0.14 12.24
N ILE A 18 7.17 0.91 11.77
CA ILE A 18 7.35 2.08 10.92
C ILE A 18 6.96 3.29 11.77
N PRO A 19 7.89 3.90 12.52
CA PRO A 19 7.59 4.98 13.43
C PRO A 19 7.20 6.25 12.67
N VAL A 20 5.99 6.76 12.90
CA VAL A 20 5.46 7.96 12.23
C VAL A 20 4.66 8.79 13.23
N ASN A 21 4.94 10.10 13.29
CA ASN A 21 4.08 11.05 14.01
C ASN A 21 3.16 11.81 13.06
N THR A 22 3.67 12.16 11.87
CA THR A 22 2.94 12.88 10.83
C THR A 22 3.18 12.24 9.46
N PHE A 23 2.21 12.32 8.54
CA PHE A 23 2.42 11.79 7.18
C PHE A 23 3.55 12.49 6.40
N GLY A 24 3.97 13.69 6.83
CA GLY A 24 5.13 14.36 6.24
C GLY A 24 6.41 13.54 6.34
N GLU A 25 6.56 12.77 7.43
CA GLU A 25 7.76 11.95 7.72
C GLU A 25 7.87 10.69 6.87
N LEU A 26 6.78 10.25 6.25
CA LEU A 26 6.78 9.07 5.38
C LEU A 26 7.61 9.30 4.11
N ASP A 27 7.64 10.52 3.61
CA ASP A 27 8.30 10.83 2.35
C ASP A 27 9.84 10.73 2.48
N GLY A 28 10.45 9.86 1.69
CA GLY A 28 11.87 9.54 1.75
C GLY A 28 12.27 8.48 2.78
N MET A 29 11.33 7.94 3.55
CA MET A 29 11.63 6.93 4.58
C MET A 29 12.15 5.63 3.97
N LEU A 30 13.22 5.08 4.57
CA LEU A 30 13.81 3.79 4.17
C LEU A 30 13.47 2.70 5.17
N ILE A 31 12.84 1.62 4.69
CA ILE A 31 12.39 0.51 5.52
C ILE A 31 13.10 -0.78 5.09
N PRO A 32 13.77 -1.51 6.00
CA PRO A 32 14.34 -2.82 5.70
C PRO A 32 13.31 -3.81 5.16
N ARG A 33 13.65 -4.54 4.10
CA ARG A 33 12.75 -5.55 3.53
C ARG A 33 12.38 -6.62 4.55
N GLU A 34 13.32 -6.95 5.44
CA GLU A 34 13.23 -8.02 6.41
C GLU A 34 12.06 -7.84 7.37
N LEU A 35 11.69 -6.60 7.71
CA LEU A 35 10.51 -6.29 8.54
C LEU A 35 9.21 -6.84 7.93
N PHE A 36 9.09 -6.84 6.60
CA PHE A 36 7.88 -7.30 5.92
C PHE A 36 7.81 -8.82 5.72
N LEU A 37 8.87 -9.54 6.09
CA LEU A 37 8.94 -11.01 6.04
C LEU A 37 8.70 -11.63 7.40
N ASP A 38 8.60 -10.80 8.44
CA ASP A 38 8.38 -11.25 9.81
C ASP A 38 6.89 -11.54 10.05
N ASN A 39 6.58 -12.82 10.23
CA ASN A 39 5.22 -13.28 10.48
C ASN A 39 4.69 -12.85 11.86
N GLU A 40 5.56 -12.61 12.83
CA GLU A 40 5.13 -12.17 14.17
C GLU A 40 4.62 -10.73 14.13
N ILE A 41 5.24 -9.87 13.32
CA ILE A 41 4.73 -8.52 13.07
C ILE A 41 3.33 -8.61 12.43
N TYR A 42 3.14 -9.48 11.44
CA TYR A 42 1.84 -9.67 10.81
C TYR A 42 0.75 -10.11 11.79
N LYS A 43 1.04 -11.10 12.64
CA LYS A 43 0.10 -11.57 13.67
C LYS A 43 -0.30 -10.43 14.63
N SER A 44 0.66 -9.60 15.03
CA SER A 44 0.42 -8.48 15.96
C SER A 44 -0.48 -7.38 15.39
N VAL A 45 -0.55 -7.24 14.06
CA VAL A 45 -1.39 -6.23 13.39
C VAL A 45 -2.71 -6.80 12.89
N LYS A 46 -2.97 -8.10 13.04
CA LYS A 46 -4.18 -8.75 12.55
C LYS A 46 -5.45 -8.17 13.16
N GLU A 47 -5.40 -7.76 14.43
CA GLU A 47 -6.51 -7.09 15.13
C GLU A 47 -6.87 -5.73 14.50
N GLU A 48 -5.88 -5.01 13.98
CA GLU A 48 -6.08 -3.70 13.33
C GLU A 48 -6.74 -3.82 11.96
N ILE A 49 -6.70 -5.00 11.32
CA ILE A 49 -7.28 -5.22 9.98
C ILE A 49 -8.77 -4.90 9.98
N SER A 50 -9.50 -5.21 11.06
CA SER A 50 -10.92 -4.90 11.20
C SER A 50 -11.19 -3.40 11.20
N ILE A 51 -10.33 -2.62 11.86
CA ILE A 51 -10.41 -1.15 11.89
C ILE A 51 -10.06 -0.59 10.51
N LEU A 52 -8.99 -1.09 9.87
CA LEU A 52 -8.59 -0.65 8.53
C LEU A 52 -9.68 -0.90 7.48
N LYS A 53 -10.48 -1.97 7.61
CA LYS A 53 -11.66 -2.22 6.74
C LYS A 53 -12.73 -1.14 6.85
N GLN A 54 -12.94 -0.60 8.05
CA GLN A 54 -13.91 0.48 8.27
C GLN A 54 -13.39 1.80 7.68
N ILE A 55 -12.08 2.03 7.76
CA ILE A 55 -11.43 3.23 7.21
C ILE A 55 -11.43 3.21 5.69
N PHE A 56 -11.06 2.08 5.10
CA PHE A 56 -10.96 1.93 3.67
C PHE A 56 -12.17 1.17 3.12
N ASN A 57 -13.15 1.90 2.61
CA ASN A 57 -14.37 1.34 2.03
C ASN A 57 -14.17 0.66 0.64
N SER A 58 -12.95 0.23 0.33
CA SER A 58 -12.62 -0.36 -0.96
C SER A 58 -12.56 -1.87 -0.87
N SER A 59 -13.53 -2.54 -1.48
CA SER A 59 -13.51 -3.99 -1.71
C SER A 59 -12.28 -4.47 -2.50
N TYR A 60 -11.55 -3.54 -3.12
CA TYR A 60 -10.34 -3.79 -3.90
C TYR A 60 -9.08 -4.02 -3.03
N LEU A 61 -9.12 -3.71 -1.73
CA LEU A 61 -7.99 -3.93 -0.83
C LEU A 61 -7.85 -5.41 -0.49
N THR A 62 -7.22 -6.16 -1.40
CA THR A 62 -7.02 -7.60 -1.26
C THR A 62 -6.25 -7.98 0.00
N SER A 63 -5.46 -7.07 0.58
CA SER A 63 -4.78 -7.32 1.86
C SER A 63 -5.71 -7.40 3.06
N LEU A 64 -6.94 -6.88 2.95
CA LEU A 64 -7.93 -6.91 4.02
C LEU A 64 -8.87 -8.12 3.89
N GLN A 65 -8.82 -8.88 2.80
CA GLN A 65 -9.69 -10.05 2.62
C GLN A 65 -9.36 -11.14 3.65
N SER A 66 -10.36 -11.91 4.07
CA SER A 66 -10.18 -12.99 5.07
C SER A 66 -9.19 -14.06 4.61
N THR A 67 -9.11 -14.31 3.30
CA THR A 67 -8.21 -15.28 2.66
C THR A 67 -6.82 -14.71 2.35
N ALA A 68 -6.53 -13.45 2.73
CA ALA A 68 -5.27 -12.79 2.39
C ALA A 68 -4.05 -13.52 2.95
N GLU A 69 -4.14 -14.07 4.16
CA GLU A 69 -3.05 -14.78 4.82
C GLU A 69 -2.64 -16.06 4.07
N GLU A 70 -3.62 -16.78 3.52
CA GLU A 70 -3.39 -18.04 2.80
C GLU A 70 -2.94 -17.80 1.36
N ASN A 71 -3.50 -16.79 0.70
CA ASN A 71 -3.27 -16.55 -0.73
C ASN A 71 -2.07 -15.64 -1.03
N GLN A 72 -1.60 -14.86 -0.05
CA GLN A 72 -0.53 -13.89 -0.27
C GLN A 72 0.77 -14.39 0.35
N LYS A 73 1.81 -14.55 -0.49
CA LYS A 73 3.15 -14.93 -0.04
C LYS A 73 3.75 -13.98 1.00
N TRP A 74 3.38 -12.70 0.95
CA TRP A 74 3.88 -11.64 1.85
C TRP A 74 2.73 -10.73 2.27
N PRO A 75 1.86 -11.18 3.19
CA PRO A 75 0.61 -10.48 3.51
C PRO A 75 0.87 -9.12 4.15
N LEU A 76 1.85 -9.04 5.08
CA LEU A 76 2.26 -7.78 5.70
C LEU A 76 2.78 -6.76 4.68
N LEU A 77 3.64 -7.19 3.76
CA LEU A 77 4.18 -6.33 2.70
C LEU A 77 3.05 -5.75 1.85
N ASN A 78 2.07 -6.58 1.46
CA ASN A 78 0.95 -6.14 0.65
C ASN A 78 0.02 -5.20 1.42
N LEU A 79 -0.26 -5.51 2.68
CA LEU A 79 -1.06 -4.66 3.57
C LEU A 79 -0.47 -3.27 3.71
N VAL A 80 0.80 -3.17 4.11
CA VAL A 80 1.47 -1.86 4.27
C VAL A 80 1.51 -1.12 2.93
N ARG A 81 1.81 -1.80 1.82
CA ARG A 81 1.80 -1.18 0.47
C ARG A 81 0.44 -0.58 0.13
N GLN A 82 -0.62 -1.33 0.38
CA GLN A 82 -1.98 -0.92 0.07
C GLN A 82 -2.44 0.24 0.96
N VAL A 83 -2.17 0.19 2.27
CA VAL A 83 -2.43 1.28 3.21
C VAL A 83 -1.70 2.56 2.79
N LEU A 84 -0.40 2.47 2.49
CA LEU A 84 0.40 3.61 2.02
C LEU A 84 -0.16 4.20 0.72
N LYS A 85 -0.56 3.34 -0.24
CA LYS A 85 -1.15 3.77 -1.51
C LYS A 85 -2.46 4.53 -1.29
N SER A 86 -3.32 4.05 -0.39
CA SER A 86 -4.55 4.75 0.01
C SER A 86 -4.27 6.10 0.68
N CYS A 87 -3.09 6.27 1.27
CA CYS A 87 -2.61 7.54 1.84
C CYS A 87 -1.83 8.41 0.83
N HIS A 88 -1.86 8.10 -0.47
CA HIS A 88 -1.10 8.78 -1.53
C HIS A 88 0.43 8.66 -1.42
N PHE A 89 0.93 7.54 -0.90
CA PHE A 89 2.34 7.20 -0.91
C PHE A 89 2.59 5.94 -1.73
N LYS A 90 3.68 5.91 -2.48
CA LYS A 90 4.20 4.70 -3.13
C LYS A 90 5.36 4.13 -2.33
N MET A 91 5.47 2.81 -2.36
CA MET A 91 6.58 2.08 -1.77
C MET A 91 7.35 1.36 -2.89
N THR A 92 8.63 1.67 -3.07
CA THR A 92 9.46 1.15 -4.18
C THR A 92 10.70 0.42 -3.64
N PRO A 93 11.08 -0.74 -4.21
CA PRO A 93 12.30 -1.43 -3.79
C PRO A 93 13.55 -0.59 -4.09
N LYS A 94 14.49 -0.53 -3.14
CA LYS A 94 15.77 0.17 -3.29
C LYS A 94 16.92 -0.67 -2.74
N ARG A 95 18.01 -0.77 -3.50
CA ARG A 95 19.26 -1.38 -3.04
C ARG A 95 20.17 -0.29 -2.49
N VAL A 96 20.60 -0.44 -1.24
CA VAL A 96 21.50 0.50 -0.57
C VAL A 96 22.84 -0.18 -0.31
N SER A 97 23.95 0.56 -0.51
CA SER A 97 25.29 0.07 -0.20
C SER A 97 25.45 -0.11 1.31
N SER A 98 25.94 -1.27 1.75
CA SER A 98 26.15 -1.60 3.16
C SER A 98 27.60 -1.96 3.45
N GLY A 99 28.53 -1.30 2.74
CA GLY A 99 29.96 -1.55 2.82
C GLY A 99 30.42 -2.67 1.89
N TYR A 100 31.55 -3.26 2.25
CA TYR A 100 32.24 -4.30 1.48
C TYR A 100 32.59 -5.47 2.41
N THR A 101 32.62 -6.69 1.88
CA THR A 101 33.17 -7.84 2.59
C THR A 101 34.68 -7.66 2.78
N LYS A 102 35.29 -8.49 3.63
CA LYS A 102 36.76 -8.49 3.82
C LYS A 102 37.51 -8.75 2.50
N ASP A 103 36.88 -9.47 1.57
CA ASP A 103 37.40 -9.75 0.23
C ASP A 103 37.09 -8.63 -0.80
N GLY A 104 36.60 -7.46 -0.36
CA GLY A 104 36.33 -6.31 -1.21
C GLY A 104 35.02 -6.39 -2.01
N LYS A 105 34.15 -7.38 -1.76
CA LYS A 105 32.86 -7.49 -2.48
C LYS A 105 31.82 -6.54 -1.88
N LYS A 106 31.20 -5.70 -2.72
CA LYS A 106 30.17 -4.76 -2.27
C LYS A 106 28.93 -5.49 -1.71
N ILE A 107 28.52 -5.10 -0.51
CA ILE A 107 27.35 -5.63 0.18
C ILE A 107 26.17 -4.70 -0.12
N TYR A 108 25.04 -5.28 -0.52
CA TYR A 108 23.80 -4.55 -0.77
C TYR A 108 22.74 -4.95 0.25
N LYS A 109 22.13 -3.95 0.89
CA LYS A 109 20.93 -4.12 1.71
C LYS A 109 19.68 -3.83 0.88
N ARG A 110 18.66 -4.68 0.99
CA ARG A 110 17.38 -4.52 0.29
C ARG A 110 16.45 -3.73 1.20
N MET A 111 16.10 -2.53 0.77
CA MET A 111 15.21 -1.62 1.47
C MET A 111 14.00 -1.33 0.58
N PHE A 112 12.99 -0.70 1.17
CA PHE A 112 11.93 -0.01 0.46
C PHE A 112 12.05 1.48 0.76
N ILE A 113 11.89 2.31 -0.27
CA ILE A 113 11.73 3.75 -0.11
C ILE A 113 10.25 4.10 -0.23
N ILE A 114 9.76 4.93 0.68
CA ILE A 114 8.42 5.53 0.59
C ILE A 114 8.56 6.91 -0.05
N GLU A 115 7.69 7.20 -1.01
CA GLU A 115 7.69 8.48 -1.73
C GLU A 115 6.25 8.95 -1.92
N LYS A 116 6.00 10.25 -1.80
CA LYS A 116 4.68 10.81 -2.14
C LYS A 116 4.35 10.56 -3.61
N LEU A 117 3.10 10.20 -3.88
CA LEU A 117 2.55 10.20 -5.22
C LEU A 117 2.26 11.65 -5.60
N ASN A 118 3.10 12.25 -6.44
CA ASN A 118 2.78 13.53 -7.05
C ASN A 118 1.48 13.38 -7.84
N GLN A 119 0.48 14.18 -7.52
CA GLN A 119 -0.74 14.25 -8.33
C GLN A 119 -0.37 14.78 -9.71
N THR A 120 -0.05 13.90 -10.65
CA THR A 120 -0.22 14.23 -12.06
C THR A 120 -1.70 14.49 -12.24
N LYS A 121 -2.08 15.74 -12.52
CA LYS A 121 -3.46 16.15 -12.81
C LYS A 121 -4.12 15.11 -13.72
N SER A 122 -4.95 14.23 -13.17
CA SER A 122 -5.81 13.37 -13.96
C SER A 122 -6.96 14.25 -14.43
N SER A 123 -6.88 14.72 -15.68
CA SER A 123 -8.03 15.22 -16.42
C SER A 123 -9.09 14.12 -16.48
N GLY A 124 -10.12 14.20 -15.64
CA GLY A 124 -11.44 13.66 -15.97
C GLY A 124 -12.34 14.79 -16.49
N PRO A 125 -13.55 14.52 -17.01
CA PRO A 125 -14.17 13.23 -17.33
C PRO A 125 -14.53 13.12 -18.83
N ASN A 126 -14.84 11.92 -19.31
CA ASN A 126 -15.88 11.77 -20.32
C ASN A 126 -16.75 10.58 -19.92
N VAL A 127 -17.87 10.91 -19.28
CA VAL A 127 -19.02 10.02 -19.10
C VAL A 127 -20.03 10.42 -20.17
N SER A 128 -20.34 9.49 -21.06
CA SER A 128 -21.68 9.33 -21.61
C SER A 128 -21.86 7.87 -22.00
N SER A 129 -22.45 7.12 -21.07
CA SER A 129 -23.15 5.86 -21.25
C SER A 129 -24.55 6.07 -21.86
N LEU A 130 -25.19 4.94 -22.22
CA LEU A 130 -26.58 4.67 -22.66
C LEU A 130 -26.79 4.52 -24.18
N GLU A 131 -26.97 3.29 -24.70
CA GLU A 131 -28.20 2.44 -24.77
C GLU A 131 -28.83 2.59 -26.18
N SER A 132 -28.73 1.61 -27.09
CA SER A 132 -29.47 0.35 -27.25
C SER A 132 -30.83 0.46 -27.98
N SER A 133 -30.98 -0.41 -29.00
CA SER A 133 -32.19 -0.95 -29.64
C SER A 133 -33.01 -0.09 -30.63
N SER A 134 -33.20 -0.68 -31.83
CA SER A 134 -34.45 -0.78 -32.65
C SER A 134 -34.05 -1.18 -34.09
N THR A 135 -34.14 -2.45 -34.50
CA THR A 135 -35.24 -3.09 -35.28
C THR A 135 -35.60 -2.39 -36.60
N ASP A 136 -35.41 -3.14 -37.69
CA ASP A 136 -36.17 -3.25 -38.96
C ASP A 136 -37.04 -2.09 -39.46
N ILE A 137 -36.94 -1.76 -40.76
CA ILE A 137 -38.04 -1.79 -41.76
C ILE A 137 -37.50 -1.53 -43.18
N ILE A 138 -38.10 -2.26 -44.13
CA ILE A 138 -37.93 -2.32 -45.59
C ILE A 138 -38.55 -1.09 -46.30
N SER A 139 -38.14 -0.88 -47.56
CA SER A 139 -38.89 -0.27 -48.70
C SER A 139 -38.56 1.18 -49.06
N SER A 140 -37.92 1.38 -50.22
CA SER A 140 -38.57 1.81 -51.47
C SER A 140 -37.62 1.63 -52.65
#